data_AF-A0A7J4HFV3-F1
#
_entry.id   AF-A0A7J4HFV3-F1
#
_cell.length_a   1.000
_cell.length_b   1.000
_cell.length_c   1.000
_cell.angle_alpha   90.00
_cell.angle_beta   90.00
_cell.angle_gamma   90.00
#
_symmetry.space_group_name_H-M   'P 1'
#
loop_
_entity.id
_entity.type
_entity.pdbx_description
1 polymer ?
#
loop_
_entity_poly.entity_id
_entity_poly.type
_entity_poly.pdbx_seq_one_letter_code
_entity_poly.pdbx_strand_id
1 'polypeptide(L)'
;MIDSIRVAQTGPEVPSPWWLKGAAIFIGILGLSSLLGAVSLAFSGIMMDSMMAELDPEELCADDPEREECEAFIESISEMSDMPLWDVGAAFSALLFLLSIPTTIILWNGEDRDTALKLAWTWVAIHATSQFYLVHSYMSWMDDFYDSIPIDDMGWVSLFTAIASYGSVLMCELTMAAGLVLISYKTRPPTALEMPSAFHISDE
;
A
#
# COMPACT_ATOMS: atom_id res chain seq x y z
N MET A 1 6.98 21.44 61.79
CA MET A 1 5.92 21.05 60.85
C MET A 1 6.53 21.01 59.47
N ILE A 2 6.92 19.83 59.01
CA ILE A 2 7.30 19.62 57.61
C ILE A 2 6.06 18.99 56.99
N ASP A 3 5.31 19.79 56.25
CA ASP A 3 4.18 19.30 55.47
C ASP A 3 4.70 18.21 54.52
N SER A 4 4.07 17.05 54.59
CA SER A 4 4.43 15.92 53.76
C SER A 4 4.25 16.30 52.28
N ILE A 5 5.35 16.28 51.52
CA ILE A 5 5.32 16.33 50.06
C ILE A 5 4.78 14.97 49.58
N ARG A 6 3.47 14.74 49.74
CA ARG A 6 2.80 13.62 49.11
C ARG A 6 2.53 14.02 47.67
N VAL A 7 3.39 13.58 46.76
CA VAL A 7 3.05 13.55 45.34
C VAL A 7 1.87 12.58 45.22
N ALA A 8 0.72 13.06 44.76
CA ALA A 8 -0.40 12.19 44.45
C ALA A 8 0.10 11.16 43.44
N GLN A 9 0.04 9.86 43.77
CA GLN A 9 0.25 8.81 42.79
C GLN A 9 -0.90 8.89 41.79
N THR A 10 -0.69 9.67 40.73
CA THR A 10 -1.53 9.61 39.54
C THR A 10 -1.38 8.21 38.99
N GLY A 11 -2.46 7.44 38.97
CA GLY A 11 -2.49 6.12 38.34
C GLY A 11 -1.95 6.18 36.90
N PRO A 12 -1.59 5.03 36.32
CA PRO A 12 -0.88 5.00 35.05
C PRO A 12 -1.68 5.74 33.97
N GLU A 13 -0.99 6.60 33.22
CA GLU A 13 -1.60 7.46 32.20
C GLU A 13 -2.29 6.57 31.14
N VAL A 14 -3.59 6.81 30.96
CA VAL A 14 -4.39 6.06 30.00
C VAL A 14 -3.95 6.49 28.58
N PRO A 15 -3.77 5.54 27.64
CA PRO A 15 -3.40 5.87 26.27
C PRO A 15 -4.33 6.90 25.64
N SER A 16 -3.76 7.87 24.92
CA SER A 16 -4.55 8.86 24.20
C SER A 16 -5.40 8.18 23.10
N PRO A 17 -6.72 8.44 23.04
CA PRO A 17 -7.60 7.84 22.04
C PRO A 17 -7.29 8.32 20.61
N TRP A 18 -6.55 9.43 20.47
CA TRP A 18 -6.23 10.01 19.17
C TRP A 18 -5.26 9.18 18.33
N TRP A 19 -4.52 8.24 18.92
CA TRP A 19 -3.66 7.34 18.15
C TRP A 19 -4.47 6.41 17.25
N LEU A 20 -5.53 5.78 17.78
CA LEU A 20 -6.42 4.92 16.99
C LEU A 20 -7.30 5.73 16.04
N LYS A 21 -7.81 6.88 16.49
CA LYS A 21 -8.61 7.77 15.62
C LYS A 21 -7.79 8.36 14.47
N GLY A 22 -6.53 8.70 14.70
CA GLY A 22 -5.61 9.13 13.65
C GLY A 22 -5.39 8.03 12.61
N ALA A 23 -5.20 6.78 13.06
CA ALA A 23 -5.11 5.63 12.17
C ALA A 23 -6.41 5.41 11.37
N ALA A 24 -7.57 5.60 12.00
CA ALA A 24 -8.87 5.51 11.33
C ALA A 24 -9.01 6.53 10.20
N ILE A 25 -8.65 7.80 10.46
CA ILE A 25 -8.68 8.86 9.44
C ILE A 25 -7.74 8.50 8.29
N PHE A 26 -6.53 8.05 8.60
CA PHE A 26 -5.52 7.69 7.60
C PHE A 26 -6.00 6.55 6.70
N ILE A 27 -6.42 5.41 7.29
CA ILE A 27 -6.94 4.27 6.52
C ILE A 27 -8.22 4.62 5.78
N GLY A 28 -9.09 5.47 6.35
CA GLY A 28 -10.30 5.93 5.68
C GLY A 28 -10.02 6.75 4.42
N ILE A 29 -9.06 7.68 4.49
CA ILE A 29 -8.63 8.47 3.32
C ILE A 29 -8.02 7.55 2.26
N LEU A 30 -7.07 6.68 2.65
CA LEU A 30 -6.45 5.76 1.71
C LEU A 30 -7.45 4.78 1.10
N GLY A 31 -8.44 4.33 1.86
CA GLY A 31 -9.54 3.51 1.36
C GLY A 31 -10.33 4.21 0.26
N LEU A 32 -10.66 5.49 0.44
CA LEU A 32 -11.31 6.28 -0.62
C LEU A 32 -10.40 6.45 -1.85
N SER A 33 -9.10 6.64 -1.64
CA SER A 33 -8.12 6.63 -2.75
C SER A 33 -8.10 5.27 -3.46
N SER A 34 -8.23 4.15 -2.75
CA SER A 34 -8.34 2.82 -3.36
C SER A 34 -9.63 2.68 -4.18
N LEU A 35 -10.75 3.28 -3.78
CA LEU A 35 -11.96 3.30 -4.62
C LEU A 35 -11.70 4.04 -5.93
N LEU A 36 -11.06 5.21 -5.87
CA LEU A 36 -10.70 5.95 -7.08
C LEU A 36 -9.74 5.15 -7.95
N GLY A 37 -8.76 4.46 -7.35
CA GLY A 37 -7.84 3.56 -8.05
C GLY A 37 -8.57 2.41 -8.74
N ALA A 38 -9.54 1.79 -8.08
CA ALA A 38 -10.34 0.71 -8.65
C ALA A 38 -11.12 1.17 -9.89
N VAL A 39 -11.79 2.32 -9.79
CA VAL A 39 -12.53 2.91 -10.92
C VAL A 39 -11.59 3.30 -12.05
N SER A 40 -10.44 3.90 -11.72
CA SER A 40 -9.46 4.32 -12.72
C SER A 40 -8.88 3.13 -13.48
N LEU A 41 -8.46 2.06 -12.78
CA LEU A 41 -7.88 0.88 -13.41
C LEU A 41 -8.89 0.14 -14.28
N ALA A 42 -10.13 -0.03 -13.78
CA ALA A 42 -11.19 -0.65 -14.56
C ALA A 42 -11.52 0.16 -15.82
N PHE A 43 -11.63 1.48 -15.70
CA PHE A 43 -11.90 2.35 -16.86
C PHE A 43 -10.72 2.36 -17.85
N SER A 44 -9.49 2.43 -17.36
CA SER A 44 -8.29 2.37 -18.20
C SER A 44 -8.17 1.05 -18.95
N GLY A 45 -8.47 -0.09 -18.32
CA GLY A 45 -8.49 -1.39 -19.00
C GLY A 45 -9.50 -1.43 -20.14
N ILE A 46 -10.74 -1.01 -19.89
CA ILE A 46 -11.80 -0.94 -20.94
C ILE A 46 -11.39 -0.01 -22.08
N MET A 47 -10.82 1.16 -21.76
CA MET A 47 -10.36 2.10 -22.77
C MET A 47 -9.22 1.51 -23.59
N MET A 48 -8.26 0.84 -22.96
CA MET A 48 -7.13 0.22 -23.65
C MET A 48 -7.59 -0.90 -24.59
N ASP A 49 -8.45 -1.80 -24.11
CA ASP A 49 -9.07 -2.86 -24.92
C ASP A 49 -9.79 -2.27 -26.15
N SER A 50 -10.57 -1.20 -25.97
CA SER A 50 -11.26 -0.55 -27.08
C SER A 50 -10.31 0.09 -28.10
N MET A 51 -9.16 0.59 -27.65
CA MET A 51 -8.15 1.15 -28.56
C MET A 51 -7.45 0.05 -29.34
N MET A 52 -7.12 -1.08 -28.69
CA MET A 52 -6.39 -2.19 -29.33
C MET A 52 -7.25 -3.05 -30.25
N ALA A 53 -8.55 -3.15 -29.99
CA ALA A 53 -9.48 -3.91 -30.82
C ALA A 53 -9.51 -3.45 -32.30
N GLU A 54 -9.03 -2.24 -32.59
CA GLU A 54 -8.94 -1.67 -33.93
C GLU A 54 -7.56 -1.83 -34.59
N LEU A 55 -6.54 -2.32 -33.88
CA LEU A 55 -5.20 -2.56 -34.43
C LEU A 55 -5.05 -4.02 -34.89
N ASP A 56 -4.96 -4.22 -36.21
CA ASP A 56 -4.52 -5.49 -36.80
C ASP A 56 -3.04 -5.37 -37.22
N PRO A 57 -2.10 -6.07 -36.54
CA PRO A 57 -0.68 -6.01 -36.86
C PRO A 57 -0.36 -6.39 -38.31
N GLU A 58 -1.07 -7.38 -38.86
CA GLU A 58 -0.82 -7.87 -40.22
C GLU A 58 -1.24 -6.84 -41.29
N GLU A 59 -2.30 -6.08 -41.03
CA GLU A 59 -2.78 -5.02 -41.93
C GLU A 59 -1.92 -3.76 -41.82
N LEU A 60 -1.51 -3.38 -40.60
CA LEU A 60 -0.75 -2.16 -40.34
C LEU A 60 0.71 -2.25 -40.80
N CYS A 61 1.33 -3.43 -40.71
CA CYS A 61 2.72 -3.66 -41.10
C CYS A 61 2.88 -4.23 -42.53
N ALA A 62 1.79 -4.31 -43.31
CA ALA A 62 1.78 -4.95 -44.63
C ALA A 62 2.75 -4.32 -45.64
N ASP A 63 2.95 -3.00 -45.56
CA ASP A 63 3.83 -2.23 -46.45
C ASP A 63 5.22 -1.95 -45.84
N ASP A 64 5.51 -2.49 -44.64
CA ASP A 64 6.76 -2.22 -43.93
C ASP A 64 7.90 -3.16 -44.42
N PRO A 65 9.07 -2.62 -44.82
CA PRO A 65 10.23 -3.43 -45.19
C PRO A 65 10.78 -4.29 -44.05
N GLU A 66 10.54 -3.92 -42.79
CA GLU A 66 10.95 -4.61 -41.55
C GLU A 66 9.73 -5.17 -40.80
N ARG A 67 8.89 -5.89 -41.55
CA ARG A 67 7.60 -6.43 -41.08
C ARG A 67 7.66 -7.17 -39.73
N GLU A 68 8.68 -7.98 -39.49
CA GLU A 68 8.81 -8.76 -38.25
C GLU A 68 9.02 -7.87 -37.01
N GLU A 69 9.79 -6.79 -37.14
CA GLU A 69 10.02 -5.83 -36.05
C GLU A 69 8.78 -4.94 -35.82
N CYS A 70 8.10 -4.55 -36.89
CA CYS A 70 6.83 -3.81 -36.83
C CYS A 70 5.73 -4.64 -36.14
N GLU A 71 5.56 -5.92 -36.52
CA GLU A 71 4.57 -6.82 -35.91
C GLU A 71 4.86 -7.04 -34.42
N ALA A 72 6.13 -7.30 -34.04
CA ALA A 72 6.53 -7.49 -32.65
C ALA A 72 6.29 -6.24 -31.77
N PHE A 73 6.51 -5.04 -32.32
CA PHE A 73 6.21 -3.79 -31.62
C PHE A 73 4.72 -3.62 -31.37
N ILE A 74 3.87 -3.81 -32.39
CA ILE A 74 2.41 -3.71 -32.24
C ILE A 74 1.87 -4.79 -31.29
N GLU A 75 2.42 -6.02 -31.35
CA GLU A 75 2.07 -7.09 -30.42
C GLU A 75 2.43 -6.72 -28.97
N SER A 76 3.63 -6.19 -28.71
CA SER A 76 4.04 -5.74 -27.36
C SER A 76 3.18 -4.60 -26.81
N ILE A 77 2.65 -3.75 -27.69
CA ILE A 77 1.67 -2.74 -27.33
C ILE A 77 0.33 -3.40 -27.00
N SER A 78 -0.16 -4.31 -27.85
CA SER A 78 -1.43 -5.03 -27.62
C SER A 78 -1.42 -5.83 -26.32
N GLU A 79 -0.29 -6.41 -25.93
CA GLU A 79 -0.14 -7.13 -24.67
C GLU A 79 -0.38 -6.22 -23.45
N MET A 80 -0.18 -4.90 -23.59
CA MET A 80 -0.57 -3.94 -22.55
C MET A 80 -2.08 -3.98 -22.27
N SER A 81 -2.96 -4.17 -23.26
CA SER A 81 -4.40 -4.23 -23.00
C SER A 81 -4.79 -5.47 -22.20
N ASP A 82 -4.11 -6.59 -22.47
CA ASP A 82 -4.41 -7.89 -21.88
C ASP A 82 -3.70 -8.11 -20.53
N MET A 83 -2.94 -7.10 -20.07
CA MET A 83 -2.25 -7.19 -18.80
C MET A 83 -3.22 -7.46 -17.65
N PRO A 84 -2.90 -8.43 -16.78
CA PRO A 84 -3.69 -8.70 -15.58
C PRO A 84 -3.67 -7.51 -14.60
N LEU A 85 -2.79 -6.52 -14.81
CA LEU A 85 -2.71 -5.27 -14.06
C LEU A 85 -4.06 -4.56 -13.94
N TRP A 86 -4.85 -4.52 -15.02
CA TRP A 86 -6.13 -3.79 -15.05
C TRP A 86 -7.16 -4.44 -14.13
N ASP A 87 -7.46 -5.71 -14.36
CA ASP A 87 -8.47 -6.45 -13.61
C ASP A 87 -8.03 -6.77 -12.19
N VAL A 88 -6.82 -7.31 -12.03
CA VAL A 88 -6.29 -7.70 -10.71
C VAL A 88 -6.02 -6.46 -9.87
N GLY A 89 -5.51 -5.39 -10.49
CA GLY A 89 -5.30 -4.13 -9.80
C GLY A 89 -6.58 -3.43 -9.38
N ALA A 90 -7.60 -3.44 -10.24
CA ALA A 90 -8.93 -2.95 -9.87
C ALA A 90 -9.52 -3.78 -8.72
N ALA A 91 -9.38 -5.11 -8.76
CA ALA A 91 -9.85 -6.02 -7.72
C ALA A 91 -9.17 -5.78 -6.37
N PHE A 92 -7.83 -5.65 -6.34
CA PHE A 92 -7.10 -5.32 -5.10
C PHE A 92 -7.52 -3.95 -4.56
N SER A 93 -7.67 -2.95 -5.43
CA SER A 93 -8.09 -1.60 -5.03
C SER A 93 -9.51 -1.60 -4.46
N ALA A 94 -10.43 -2.34 -5.06
CA ALA A 94 -11.79 -2.52 -4.54
C ALA A 94 -11.80 -3.27 -3.20
N LEU A 95 -10.99 -4.33 -3.07
CA LEU A 95 -10.83 -5.07 -1.82
C LEU A 95 -10.29 -4.17 -0.70
N LEU A 96 -9.27 -3.36 -0.97
CA LEU A 96 -8.70 -2.42 -0.01
C LEU A 96 -9.72 -1.37 0.44
N PHE A 97 -10.54 -0.87 -0.48
CA PHE A 97 -11.65 0.02 -0.13
C PHE A 97 -12.67 -0.69 0.78
N LEU A 98 -13.11 -1.89 0.42
CA LEU A 98 -14.08 -2.64 1.21
C LEU A 98 -13.55 -2.98 2.60
N LEU A 99 -12.27 -3.35 2.72
CA LEU A 99 -11.61 -3.61 4.00
C LEU A 99 -11.38 -2.34 4.83
N SER A 100 -11.22 -1.18 4.19
CA SER A 100 -11.04 0.09 4.90
C SER A 100 -12.26 0.49 5.72
N ILE A 101 -13.48 0.13 5.29
CA ILE A 101 -14.74 0.50 5.96
C ILE A 101 -14.82 -0.09 7.39
N PRO A 102 -14.82 -1.43 7.59
CA PRO A 102 -14.88 -2.00 8.93
C PRO A 102 -13.64 -1.65 9.76
N THR A 103 -12.46 -1.58 9.13
CA THR A 103 -11.21 -1.21 9.80
C THR A 103 -11.29 0.20 10.39
N THR A 104 -11.78 1.17 9.62
CA THR A 104 -11.97 2.56 10.04
C THR A 104 -12.98 2.67 11.18
N ILE A 105 -14.13 1.98 11.08
CA ILE A 105 -15.17 2.01 12.11
C ILE A 105 -14.63 1.48 13.44
N ILE A 106 -13.95 0.34 13.43
CA ILE A 106 -13.42 -0.30 14.64
C ILE A 106 -12.29 0.55 15.24
N LEU A 107 -11.38 1.10 14.43
CA LEU A 107 -10.34 2.02 14.88
C LEU A 107 -10.91 3.31 15.48
N TRP A 108 -11.98 3.85 14.90
CA TRP A 108 -12.60 5.09 15.38
C TRP A 108 -13.28 4.92 16.73
N ASN A 109 -14.00 3.81 16.91
CA ASN A 109 -14.66 3.47 18.16
C ASN A 109 -13.62 3.18 19.26
N GLY A 110 -12.55 2.47 18.93
CA GLY A 110 -11.44 2.20 19.84
C GLY A 110 -11.76 1.27 21.02
N GLU A 111 -12.95 0.66 21.03
CA GLU A 111 -13.41 -0.26 22.09
C GLU A 111 -12.61 -1.56 22.09
N ASP A 112 -12.35 -2.14 20.91
CA ASP A 112 -11.54 -3.35 20.73
C ASP A 112 -10.24 -3.03 19.98
N ARG A 113 -9.22 -2.64 20.74
CA ARG A 113 -7.88 -2.34 20.23
C ARG A 113 -7.26 -3.50 19.45
N ASP A 114 -7.40 -4.73 19.93
CA ASP A 114 -6.70 -5.87 19.36
C ASP A 114 -7.24 -6.19 17.96
N THR A 115 -8.56 -6.23 17.82
CA THR A 115 -9.21 -6.39 16.52
C THR A 115 -8.90 -5.20 15.59
N ALA A 116 -8.93 -3.97 16.11
CA ALA A 116 -8.62 -2.77 15.32
C ALA A 116 -7.21 -2.84 14.72
N LEU A 117 -6.20 -3.20 15.51
CA LEU A 117 -4.82 -3.29 15.06
C LEU A 117 -4.60 -4.47 14.12
N LYS A 118 -5.24 -5.63 14.36
CA LYS A 118 -5.16 -6.78 13.44
C LYS A 118 -5.72 -6.45 12.06
N LEU A 119 -6.87 -5.77 12.00
CA LEU A 119 -7.46 -5.33 10.74
C LEU A 119 -6.58 -4.29 10.04
N ALA A 120 -6.03 -3.33 10.78
CA ALA A 120 -5.11 -2.34 10.23
C ALA A 120 -3.83 -2.98 9.66
N TRP A 121 -3.22 -3.94 10.38
CA TRP A 121 -2.07 -4.70 9.88
C TRP A 121 -2.41 -5.56 8.66
N THR A 122 -3.58 -6.18 8.66
CA THR A 122 -4.09 -6.96 7.51
C THR A 122 -4.26 -6.05 6.30
N TRP A 123 -4.85 -4.88 6.50
CA TRP A 123 -5.04 -3.88 5.44
C TRP A 123 -3.69 -3.43 4.85
N VAL A 124 -2.70 -3.07 5.70
CA VAL A 124 -1.36 -2.69 5.22
C VAL A 124 -0.64 -3.83 4.53
N ALA A 125 -0.76 -5.07 5.00
CA ALA A 125 -0.14 -6.22 4.34
C ALA A 125 -0.73 -6.48 2.94
N ILE A 126 -2.05 -6.39 2.80
CA ILE A 126 -2.73 -6.49 1.51
C ILE A 126 -2.34 -5.32 0.61
N HIS A 127 -2.27 -4.10 1.16
CA HIS A 127 -1.84 -2.91 0.42
C HIS A 127 -0.43 -3.11 -0.14
N ALA A 128 0.54 -3.44 0.70
CA ALA A 128 1.91 -3.72 0.28
C ALA A 128 1.99 -4.80 -0.80
N THR A 129 1.31 -5.93 -0.59
CA THR A 129 1.30 -7.03 -1.56
C THR A 129 0.73 -6.57 -2.91
N SER A 130 -0.36 -5.80 -2.89
CA SER A 130 -0.95 -5.26 -4.11
C SER A 130 -0.01 -4.30 -4.85
N GLN A 131 0.64 -3.36 -4.14
CA GLN A 131 1.55 -2.40 -4.78
C GLN A 131 2.78 -3.08 -5.38
N PHE A 132 3.35 -4.08 -4.70
CA PHE A 132 4.43 -4.88 -5.26
C PHE A 132 4.00 -5.68 -6.48
N TYR A 133 2.80 -6.27 -6.48
CA TYR A 133 2.26 -6.97 -7.63
C TYR A 133 2.06 -6.04 -8.83
N LEU A 134 1.50 -4.85 -8.62
CA LEU A 134 1.27 -3.86 -9.69
C LEU A 134 2.59 -3.38 -10.29
N VAL A 135 3.54 -2.98 -9.44
CA VAL A 135 4.87 -2.56 -9.91
C VAL A 135 5.58 -3.70 -10.62
N HIS A 136 5.49 -4.93 -10.11
CA HIS A 136 6.11 -6.07 -10.78
C HIS A 136 5.51 -6.33 -12.16
N SER A 137 4.18 -6.33 -12.27
CA SER A 137 3.48 -6.55 -13.55
C SER A 137 3.83 -5.45 -14.56
N TYR A 138 3.82 -4.19 -14.12
CA TYR A 138 4.17 -3.06 -14.97
C TYR A 138 5.65 -3.07 -15.41
N MET A 139 6.56 -3.42 -14.50
CA MET A 139 7.99 -3.52 -14.83
C MET A 139 8.30 -4.69 -15.77
N SER A 140 7.59 -5.82 -15.64
CA SER A 140 7.73 -6.95 -16.57
C SER A 140 7.34 -6.53 -17.99
N TRP A 141 6.14 -5.95 -18.13
CA TRP A 141 5.68 -5.44 -19.43
C TRP A 141 6.64 -4.40 -20.02
N MET A 142 7.17 -3.50 -19.18
CA MET A 142 8.09 -2.47 -19.62
C MET A 142 9.44 -3.05 -20.08
N ASP A 143 9.90 -4.16 -19.50
CA ASP A 143 11.12 -4.86 -19.94
C ASP A 143 10.90 -5.45 -21.34
N ASP A 144 9.78 -6.16 -21.54
CA ASP A 144 9.38 -6.75 -22.83
C ASP A 144 9.20 -5.67 -23.91
N PHE A 145 8.63 -4.51 -23.54
CA PHE A 145 8.49 -3.36 -24.43
C PHE A 145 9.82 -2.69 -24.78
N TYR A 146 10.80 -2.66 -23.86
CA TYR A 146 12.12 -2.10 -24.19
C TYR A 146 12.94 -3.05 -25.08
N ASP A 147 12.78 -4.36 -24.91
CA ASP A 147 13.40 -5.36 -25.78
C ASP A 147 12.82 -5.33 -27.21
N SER A 148 11.59 -4.86 -27.40
CA SER A 148 10.94 -4.76 -28.72
C SER A 148 11.32 -3.50 -29.53
N ILE A 149 12.07 -2.55 -28.95
CA ILE A 149 12.48 -1.31 -29.65
C ILE A 149 14.00 -1.34 -29.89
N PRO A 150 14.49 -1.03 -31.11
CA PRO A 150 15.91 -0.97 -31.42
C PRO A 150 16.57 0.30 -30.81
N ILE A 151 16.73 0.35 -29.49
CA ILE A 151 17.43 1.42 -28.78
C ILE A 151 18.61 0.83 -27.99
N ASP A 152 19.78 0.82 -28.63
CA ASP A 152 21.03 0.21 -28.14
C ASP A 152 21.62 0.77 -26.82
N ASP A 153 20.97 1.69 -26.08
CA ASP A 153 21.66 2.44 -25.00
C ASP A 153 20.83 2.86 -23.75
N MET A 154 19.70 2.19 -23.45
CA MET A 154 18.85 2.54 -22.28
C MET A 154 19.00 1.67 -21.03
N GLY A 155 19.96 0.73 -20.97
CA GLY A 155 20.10 -0.19 -19.83
C GLY A 155 20.30 0.48 -18.45
N TRP A 156 20.87 1.70 -18.41
CA TRP A 156 20.95 2.47 -17.16
C TRP A 156 19.60 3.09 -16.77
N VAL A 157 18.77 3.47 -17.75
CA VAL A 157 17.43 4.02 -17.55
C VAL A 157 16.50 2.94 -17.04
N SER A 158 16.51 1.74 -17.64
CA SER A 158 15.68 0.62 -17.17
C SER A 158 16.04 0.22 -15.75
N LEU A 159 17.34 0.11 -15.43
CA LEU A 159 17.81 -0.17 -14.06
C LEU A 159 17.38 0.92 -13.06
N PHE A 160 17.55 2.20 -13.42
CA PHE A 160 17.13 3.29 -12.56
C PHE A 160 15.61 3.28 -12.33
N THR A 161 14.82 3.09 -13.39
CA THR A 161 13.36 3.03 -13.32
C THR A 161 12.90 1.86 -12.46
N ALA A 162 13.51 0.67 -12.60
CA ALA A 162 13.21 -0.48 -11.74
C ALA A 162 13.51 -0.18 -10.27
N ILE A 163 14.71 0.32 -9.95
CA ILE A 163 15.10 0.66 -8.57
C ILE A 163 14.18 1.74 -7.99
N ALA A 164 13.89 2.79 -8.76
CA ALA A 164 13.01 3.86 -8.32
C ALA A 164 11.58 3.34 -8.07
N SER A 165 11.07 2.47 -8.93
CA SER A 165 9.71 1.93 -8.84
C SER A 165 9.57 1.03 -7.61
N TYR A 166 10.39 -0.02 -7.49
CA TYR A 166 10.34 -0.91 -6.32
C TYR A 166 10.75 -0.20 -5.03
N GLY A 167 11.75 0.68 -5.08
CA GLY A 167 12.23 1.44 -3.93
C GLY A 167 11.18 2.40 -3.38
N SER A 168 10.43 3.07 -4.26
CA SER A 168 9.35 3.97 -3.83
C SER A 168 8.22 3.22 -3.12
N VAL A 169 7.79 2.07 -3.66
CA VAL A 169 6.81 1.19 -3.01
C VAL A 169 7.33 0.72 -1.66
N LEU A 170 8.53 0.16 -1.61
CA LEU A 170 9.13 -0.33 -0.37
C LEU A 170 9.18 0.77 0.71
N MET A 171 9.61 1.97 0.34
CA MET A 171 9.65 3.12 1.25
C MET A 171 8.25 3.49 1.77
N CYS A 172 7.25 3.51 0.90
CA CYS A 172 5.86 3.81 1.27
C CYS A 172 5.33 2.80 2.30
N GLU A 173 5.46 1.51 1.99
CA GLU A 173 4.97 0.42 2.84
C GLU A 173 5.68 0.37 4.20
N LEU A 174 7.01 0.56 4.21
CA LEU A 174 7.78 0.64 5.45
C LEU A 174 7.38 1.84 6.31
N THR A 175 7.06 2.98 5.69
CA THR A 175 6.61 4.17 6.41
C THR A 175 5.24 3.94 7.06
N MET A 176 4.31 3.30 6.35
CA MET A 176 3.01 2.92 6.91
C MET A 176 3.15 1.90 8.04
N ALA A 177 3.97 0.87 7.84
CA ALA A 177 4.26 -0.14 8.87
C ALA A 177 4.88 0.50 10.12
N ALA A 178 5.84 1.42 9.96
CA ALA A 178 6.45 2.16 11.07
C ALA A 178 5.42 3.00 11.85
N GLY A 179 4.50 3.67 11.14
CA GLY A 179 3.38 4.37 11.77
C GLY A 179 2.49 3.43 12.60
N LEU A 180 2.16 2.27 12.06
CA LEU A 180 1.36 1.25 12.76
C LEU A 180 2.08 0.64 13.96
N VAL A 181 3.40 0.43 13.89
CA VAL A 181 4.23 0.03 15.04
C VAL A 181 4.14 1.09 16.15
N LEU A 182 4.27 2.37 15.80
CA LEU A 182 4.17 3.47 16.76
C LEU A 182 2.79 3.53 17.41
N ILE A 183 1.71 3.41 16.63
CA ILE A 183 0.34 3.36 17.14
C ILE A 183 0.16 2.15 18.06
N SER A 184 0.65 0.98 17.66
CA SER A 184 0.57 -0.25 18.46
C SER A 184 1.27 -0.09 19.82
N TYR A 185 2.42 0.59 19.83
CA TYR A 185 3.17 0.89 21.05
C TYR A 185 2.44 1.92 21.93
N LYS A 186 1.98 3.03 21.35
CA LYS A 186 1.36 4.15 22.09
C LYS A 186 -0.03 3.83 22.62
N THR A 187 -0.70 2.82 22.06
CA THR A 187 -2.04 2.36 22.50
C THR A 187 -1.96 1.20 23.49
N ARG A 188 -0.75 0.76 23.86
CA ARG A 188 -0.58 -0.38 24.77
C ARG A 188 -1.26 -0.07 26.12
N PRO A 189 -2.10 -0.98 26.64
CA PRO A 189 -2.74 -0.77 27.93
C PRO A 189 -1.68 -0.64 29.03
N PRO A 190 -1.89 0.24 30.01
CA PRO A 190 -0.93 0.45 31.08
C PRO A 190 -0.76 -0.85 31.86
N THR A 191 0.46 -1.38 31.91
CA THR A 191 0.78 -2.54 32.74
C THR A 191 0.98 -2.06 34.17
N ALA A 192 0.09 -2.49 35.07
CA ALA A 192 0.10 -2.19 36.50
C ALA A 192 1.24 -2.88 37.29
N LEU A 193 2.43 -3.03 36.67
CA LEU A 193 3.63 -3.37 37.42
C LEU A 193 4.16 -2.06 38.00
N GLU A 194 3.49 -1.57 39.05
CA GLU A 194 4.21 -0.80 40.06
C GLU A 194 5.28 -1.75 40.59
N MET A 195 6.52 -1.59 40.14
CA MET A 195 7.63 -2.22 40.84
C MET A 195 7.61 -1.58 42.22
N PRO A 196 7.24 -2.31 43.30
CA PRO A 196 7.28 -1.73 44.62
C PRO A 196 8.71 -1.25 44.80
N SER A 197 8.87 0.06 44.92
CA SER A 197 10.15 0.65 45.24
C SER A 197 10.64 -0.05 46.49
N ALA A 198 11.76 -0.77 46.38
CA ALA A 198 12.40 -1.43 47.52
C ALA A 198 12.80 -0.44 48.63
N PHE A 199 12.67 0.87 48.38
CA PHE A 199 12.90 1.95 49.32
C PHE A 199 11.67 2.32 50.18
N HIS A 200 10.53 1.63 50.03
CA HIS A 200 9.31 1.83 50.83
C HIS A 200 8.92 0.62 51.68
N ILE A 201 9.83 -0.33 51.91
CA ILE A 201 9.64 -1.33 52.97
C ILE A 201 9.83 -0.58 54.29
N SER A 202 8.73 -0.15 54.91
CA SER A 202 8.74 0.23 56.31
C SER A 202 8.93 -1.04 57.12
N ASP A 203 10.12 -1.20 57.70
CA ASP A 203 10.35 -2.19 58.75
C ASP A 203 9.39 -1.89 59.92
N GLU A 204 8.46 -2.81 60.18
CA GLU A 204 7.77 -2.92 61.47
C GLU A 204 8.60 -3.75 62.44
#